data_AF-A0A858RQ90-F1
#
_entry.id   AF-A0A858RQ90-F1
#
_cell.length_a   1.000
_cell.length_b   1.000
_cell.length_c   1.000
_cell.angle_alpha   90.00
_cell.angle_beta   90.00
_cell.angle_gamma   90.00
#
_symmetry.space_group_name_H-M   'P 1'
#
loop_
_entity.id
_entity.type
_entity.pdbx_description
1 polymer ?
#
loop_
_entity_poly.entity_id
_entity_poly.type
_entity_poly.pdbx_seq_one_letter_code
_entity_poly.pdbx_strand_id
1 'polypeptide(L)'
;MIPRQTLLALAAILPAAVSATDGNWTSTTSGGNWSDPNNWNAATPAGAGGIATLTSADLPAGNFGVVLDSAQDLGQLLLGDADPGSAGTWTISGASTLTLSGVATVQTNVNATISALVGGTSGLMKTGTASLTLSNGGNTYTGATTLKAGTLILGSNVNFGTGGIGTGTVTFDGGTLSHAYAGGNTLVYANAIDVAAGGGTLTASNRFRMNGAVTGAGTLNFGVSSNTERSDLQNNWSGFTGKLNLSGSGVVRLGVAALGSGQPNFNAVGWQNCEVNLAGSVIVRTQTNSGGNTVSIGALSGTSTTAKLTGGTAGAVTWSVGAKNTDTSFSGTIENNAAVQSRLTKVGTGSLTLDGASTYTGATIVSAGALYVNGSLGATAVSVDGGTFGGTGTVGGDVTVNAATFAAGASPGSIELAGNLNLTAASTAAIELAGTDFILNDTEGYDRIKLSGAAPTLTLGGGVLSISLTNAFALAANQVFGIVQLADGATRTGTFAGLLEDGALVGNFGGTDLFISYSGNIADTGTPTLTGGNDIVLYTVPEPRAAALGAIGLLMLLRRRRPL
;
A
#
# COMPACT_ATOMS: atom_id res chain seq x y z
N MET A 1 -44.76 60.93 -34.94
CA MET A 1 -43.79 60.26 -35.85
C MET A 1 -42.58 59.87 -35.03
N ILE A 2 -42.44 58.59 -34.70
CA ILE A 2 -41.28 58.00 -34.02
C ILE A 2 -40.62 57.07 -35.05
N PRO A 3 -39.31 57.16 -35.34
CA PRO A 3 -38.70 56.30 -36.33
C PRO A 3 -38.44 54.91 -35.73
N ARG A 4 -38.90 53.88 -36.44
CA ARG A 4 -38.60 52.46 -36.18
C ARG A 4 -37.09 52.24 -36.25
N GLN A 5 -36.48 51.84 -35.14
CA GLN A 5 -35.15 51.22 -35.18
C GLN A 5 -35.30 49.75 -35.63
N THR A 6 -34.65 49.43 -36.73
CA THR A 6 -34.51 48.08 -37.27
C THR A 6 -33.55 47.29 -36.37
N LEU A 7 -34.06 46.29 -35.67
CA LEU A 7 -33.26 45.33 -34.92
C LEU A 7 -32.63 44.35 -35.93
N LEU A 8 -31.34 44.50 -36.24
CA LEU A 8 -30.60 43.57 -37.07
C LEU A 8 -30.22 42.36 -36.20
N ALA A 9 -31.02 41.29 -36.25
CA ALA A 9 -30.66 40.01 -35.63
C ALA A 9 -29.51 39.38 -36.42
N LEU A 10 -28.31 39.38 -35.84
CA LEU A 10 -27.18 38.59 -36.33
C LEU A 10 -27.52 37.10 -36.09
N ALA A 11 -28.14 36.44 -37.07
CA ALA A 11 -28.31 35.00 -37.04
C ALA A 11 -26.92 34.36 -37.12
N ALA A 12 -26.45 33.80 -36.01
CA ALA A 12 -25.32 32.89 -36.03
C ALA A 12 -25.71 31.72 -36.95
N ILE A 13 -25.04 31.60 -38.09
CA ILE A 13 -25.12 30.41 -38.94
C ILE A 13 -24.49 29.29 -38.11
N LEU A 14 -25.32 28.51 -37.41
CA LEU A 14 -24.90 27.22 -36.90
C LEU A 14 -24.53 26.37 -38.13
N PRO A 15 -23.31 25.82 -38.23
CA PRO A 15 -22.98 24.92 -39.32
C PRO A 15 -23.99 23.77 -39.30
N ALA A 16 -24.54 23.44 -40.48
CA ALA A 16 -25.45 22.31 -40.62
C ALA A 16 -24.76 21.05 -40.07
N ALA A 17 -25.41 20.35 -39.14
CA ALA A 17 -24.89 19.07 -38.64
C ALA A 17 -24.74 18.11 -39.82
N VAL A 18 -23.52 17.61 -40.05
CA VAL A 18 -23.27 16.55 -41.02
C VAL A 18 -24.02 15.31 -40.55
N SER A 19 -24.87 14.73 -41.41
CA SER A 19 -25.56 13.48 -41.10
C SER A 19 -24.53 12.39 -40.86
N ALA A 20 -24.73 11.58 -39.82
CA ALA A 20 -23.90 10.41 -39.57
C ALA A 20 -23.96 9.45 -40.77
N THR A 21 -22.80 9.02 -41.25
CA THR A 21 -22.65 7.98 -42.27
C THR A 21 -21.61 6.96 -41.82
N ASP A 22 -21.88 5.69 -42.11
CA ASP A 22 -20.98 4.58 -41.81
C ASP A 22 -20.24 4.15 -43.07
N GLY A 23 -19.06 3.59 -42.91
CA GLY A 23 -18.26 3.06 -44.01
C GLY A 23 -17.30 1.97 -43.57
N ASN A 24 -17.08 1.02 -44.48
CA ASN A 24 -16.16 -0.11 -44.27
C ASN A 24 -14.96 0.02 -45.21
N TRP A 25 -13.75 0.11 -44.66
CA TRP A 25 -12.53 0.24 -45.46
C TRP A 25 -12.24 -1.05 -46.21
N THR A 26 -11.99 -0.93 -47.51
CA THR A 26 -11.77 -2.06 -48.42
C THR A 26 -10.42 -2.05 -49.12
N SER A 27 -9.68 -0.92 -49.08
CA SER A 27 -8.39 -0.85 -49.75
C SER A 27 -7.35 -1.73 -49.06
N THR A 28 -6.66 -2.54 -49.85
CA THR A 28 -5.53 -3.38 -49.44
C THR A 28 -4.17 -2.76 -49.83
N THR A 29 -4.18 -1.52 -50.33
CA THR A 29 -2.96 -0.76 -50.64
C THR A 29 -2.73 0.34 -49.61
N SER A 30 -1.56 0.33 -48.99
CA SER A 30 -1.16 1.32 -47.98
C SER A 30 -1.04 2.73 -48.59
N GLY A 31 -1.50 3.74 -47.86
CA GLY A 31 -1.43 5.16 -48.26
C GLY A 31 -2.70 5.72 -48.90
N GLY A 32 -3.82 4.98 -48.86
CA GLY A 32 -5.11 5.46 -49.36
C GLY A 32 -5.63 6.68 -48.61
N ASN A 33 -6.22 7.64 -49.33
CA ASN A 33 -6.87 8.82 -48.75
C ASN A 33 -8.22 8.46 -48.14
N TRP A 34 -8.52 9.04 -46.97
CA TRP A 34 -9.79 8.85 -46.27
C TRP A 34 -10.97 9.38 -47.11
N SER A 35 -10.79 10.52 -47.79
CA SER A 35 -11.87 11.15 -48.55
C SER A 35 -12.25 10.43 -49.85
N ASP A 36 -11.41 9.50 -50.34
CA ASP A 36 -11.66 8.77 -51.59
C ASP A 36 -12.75 7.70 -51.37
N PRO A 37 -13.94 7.84 -51.99
CA PRO A 37 -15.03 6.88 -51.82
C PRO A 37 -14.67 5.47 -52.29
N ASN A 38 -13.69 5.30 -53.20
CA ASN A 38 -13.29 3.98 -53.68
C ASN A 38 -12.58 3.15 -52.60
N ASN A 39 -12.09 3.78 -51.52
CA ASN A 39 -11.49 3.07 -50.39
C ASN A 39 -12.54 2.54 -49.40
N TRP A 40 -13.82 2.88 -49.59
CA TRP A 40 -14.91 2.53 -48.69
C TRP A 40 -16.00 1.74 -49.42
N ASN A 41 -16.50 0.70 -48.77
CA ASN A 41 -17.80 0.12 -49.08
C ASN A 41 -18.89 0.86 -48.28
N ALA A 42 -20.09 0.99 -48.87
CA ALA A 42 -21.21 1.83 -48.44
C ALA A 42 -21.01 3.34 -48.68
N ALA A 43 -20.35 4.05 -47.78
CA ALA A 43 -20.09 5.49 -47.90
C ALA A 43 -18.79 5.88 -47.19
N THR A 44 -18.26 7.06 -47.47
CA THR A 44 -17.21 7.64 -46.63
C THR A 44 -17.79 7.95 -45.24
N PRO A 45 -17.21 7.41 -44.14
CA PRO A 45 -17.71 7.66 -42.80
C PRO A 45 -17.56 9.14 -42.42
N ALA A 46 -18.61 9.74 -41.86
CA ALA A 46 -18.61 11.13 -41.44
C ALA A 46 -19.69 11.41 -40.37
N GLY A 47 -19.54 12.52 -39.66
CA GLY A 47 -20.48 13.03 -38.65
C GLY A 47 -20.39 12.34 -37.29
N ALA A 48 -20.89 13.02 -36.26
CA ALA A 48 -20.73 12.64 -34.85
C ALA A 48 -21.23 11.23 -34.44
N GLY A 49 -22.06 10.60 -35.26
CA GLY A 49 -22.54 9.22 -35.05
C GLY A 49 -21.98 8.20 -36.05
N GLY A 50 -21.18 8.63 -37.01
CA GLY A 50 -20.66 7.78 -38.08
C GLY A 50 -19.63 6.78 -37.56
N ILE A 51 -19.67 5.58 -38.13
CA ILE A 51 -18.79 4.45 -37.80
C ILE A 51 -17.82 4.20 -38.95
N ALA A 52 -16.53 4.32 -38.67
CA ALA A 52 -15.47 3.88 -39.57
C ALA A 52 -14.99 2.47 -39.19
N THR A 53 -15.26 1.49 -40.05
CA THR A 53 -14.88 0.09 -39.83
C THR A 53 -13.68 -0.29 -40.70
N LEU A 54 -12.53 -0.54 -40.08
CA LEU A 54 -11.29 -0.98 -40.71
C LEU A 54 -10.94 -2.38 -40.19
N THR A 55 -11.86 -3.33 -40.38
CA THR A 55 -11.72 -4.72 -39.90
C THR A 55 -11.83 -5.76 -41.02
N SER A 56 -12.33 -5.36 -42.19
CA SER A 56 -12.63 -6.25 -43.31
C SER A 56 -11.44 -6.49 -44.24
N ALA A 57 -10.41 -5.64 -44.17
CA ALA A 57 -9.20 -5.82 -44.95
C ALA A 57 -8.25 -6.79 -44.22
N ASP A 58 -7.70 -7.75 -44.97
CA ASP A 58 -6.56 -8.56 -44.57
C ASP A 58 -5.30 -7.72 -44.77
N LEU A 59 -4.63 -7.32 -43.68
CA LEU A 59 -3.49 -6.41 -43.78
C LEU A 59 -2.22 -7.18 -44.14
N PRO A 60 -1.36 -6.64 -45.02
CA PRO A 60 -0.02 -7.15 -45.16
C PRO A 60 0.78 -6.96 -43.85
N ALA A 61 1.75 -7.84 -43.61
CA ALA A 61 2.66 -7.70 -42.48
C ALA A 61 3.38 -6.33 -42.51
N GLY A 62 3.38 -5.63 -41.37
CA GLY A 62 3.97 -4.30 -41.22
C GLY A 62 2.95 -3.17 -41.11
N ASN A 63 3.38 -1.93 -41.37
CA ASN A 63 2.52 -0.75 -41.20
C ASN A 63 1.63 -0.50 -42.43
N PHE A 64 0.32 -0.43 -42.21
CA PHE A 64 -0.67 -0.05 -43.20
C PHE A 64 -1.17 1.37 -42.98
N GLY A 65 -0.87 2.28 -43.91
CA GLY A 65 -1.19 3.69 -43.80
C GLY A 65 -2.57 4.04 -44.35
N VAL A 66 -3.31 4.88 -43.61
CA VAL A 66 -4.49 5.61 -44.07
C VAL A 66 -4.20 7.10 -43.91
N VAL A 67 -4.43 7.87 -44.97
CA VAL A 67 -4.17 9.31 -45.00
C VAL A 67 -5.46 10.07 -44.74
N LEU A 68 -5.55 10.71 -43.57
CA LEU A 68 -6.56 11.68 -43.19
C LEU A 68 -6.29 13.00 -43.92
N ASP A 69 -6.71 13.05 -45.18
CA ASP A 69 -6.51 14.17 -46.12
C ASP A 69 -7.55 15.30 -45.94
N SER A 70 -8.61 15.05 -45.19
CA SER A 70 -9.66 16.01 -44.82
C SER A 70 -10.09 15.83 -43.37
N ALA A 71 -10.62 16.87 -42.74
CA ALA A 71 -11.09 16.78 -41.35
C ALA A 71 -12.27 15.80 -41.24
N GLN A 72 -12.23 14.92 -40.25
CA GLN A 72 -13.25 13.92 -40.01
C GLN A 72 -13.88 14.12 -38.64
N ASP A 73 -15.15 13.75 -38.54
CA ASP A 73 -15.91 13.67 -37.31
C ASP A 73 -16.52 12.28 -37.23
N LEU A 74 -16.26 11.53 -36.15
CA LEU A 74 -16.69 10.14 -36.00
C LEU A 74 -17.19 9.87 -34.58
N GLY A 75 -18.20 8.99 -34.51
CA GLY A 75 -18.65 8.38 -33.26
C GLY A 75 -17.88 7.11 -32.93
N GLN A 76 -17.43 6.34 -33.93
CA GLN A 76 -16.68 5.11 -33.71
C GLN A 76 -15.61 4.87 -34.76
N LEU A 77 -14.50 4.30 -34.31
CA LEU A 77 -13.39 3.82 -35.13
C LEU A 77 -13.05 2.38 -34.71
N LEU A 78 -13.33 1.43 -35.59
CA LEU A 78 -13.10 0.01 -35.35
C LEU A 78 -11.88 -0.44 -36.16
N LEU A 79 -10.77 -0.75 -35.47
CA LEU A 79 -9.51 -1.15 -36.08
C LEU A 79 -9.27 -2.64 -35.81
N GLY A 80 -9.22 -3.42 -36.89
CA GLY A 80 -9.06 -4.87 -36.83
C GLY A 80 -8.42 -5.40 -38.10
N ASP A 81 -8.43 -6.70 -38.25
CA ASP A 81 -7.91 -7.39 -39.42
C ASP A 81 -8.80 -8.60 -39.70
N ALA A 82 -9.00 -8.92 -40.97
CA ALA A 82 -9.74 -10.11 -41.38
C ALA A 82 -9.01 -11.41 -41.00
N ASP A 83 -7.67 -11.38 -40.95
CA ASP A 83 -6.81 -12.44 -40.41
C ASP A 83 -6.01 -11.96 -39.18
N PRO A 84 -6.55 -12.13 -37.96
CA PRO A 84 -5.83 -11.75 -36.74
C PRO A 84 -4.55 -12.57 -36.49
N GLY A 85 -4.31 -13.67 -37.22
CA GLY A 85 -3.12 -14.52 -37.08
C GLY A 85 -1.86 -13.95 -37.75
N SER A 86 -2.02 -13.06 -38.74
CA SER A 86 -0.89 -12.46 -39.49
C SER A 86 -0.96 -10.92 -39.58
N ALA A 87 -1.85 -10.31 -38.78
CA ALA A 87 -2.24 -8.92 -38.90
C ALA A 87 -1.09 -7.90 -38.89
N GLY A 88 -1.20 -6.95 -39.82
CA GLY A 88 -0.42 -5.71 -39.85
C GLY A 88 -0.82 -4.72 -38.74
N THR A 89 -0.22 -3.52 -38.80
CA THR A 89 -0.51 -2.41 -37.88
C THR A 89 -1.12 -1.24 -38.63
N TRP A 90 -2.32 -0.80 -38.23
CA TRP A 90 -2.94 0.40 -38.81
C TRP A 90 -2.16 1.66 -38.44
N THR A 91 -2.02 2.59 -39.37
CA THR A 91 -1.50 3.95 -39.13
C THR A 91 -2.40 4.99 -39.78
N ILE A 92 -3.18 5.70 -38.99
CA ILE A 92 -3.98 6.85 -39.46
C ILE A 92 -3.12 8.10 -39.29
N SER A 93 -2.76 8.73 -40.40
CA SER A 93 -1.83 9.88 -40.44
C SER A 93 -2.40 11.00 -41.31
N GLY A 94 -1.83 12.20 -41.26
CA GLY A 94 -2.30 13.32 -42.07
C GLY A 94 -2.30 14.64 -41.29
N ALA A 95 -2.43 15.76 -42.01
CA ALA A 95 -2.44 17.10 -41.42
C ALA A 95 -3.83 17.48 -40.86
N SER A 96 -4.87 16.75 -41.23
CA SER A 96 -6.25 17.01 -40.81
C SER A 96 -6.52 16.54 -39.38
N THR A 97 -7.61 17.06 -38.79
CA THR A 97 -8.07 16.66 -37.46
C THR A 97 -9.05 15.50 -37.54
N LEU A 98 -8.83 14.49 -36.70
CA LEU A 98 -9.80 13.46 -36.37
C LEU A 98 -10.58 13.91 -35.14
N THR A 99 -11.81 14.36 -35.34
CA THR A 99 -12.72 14.75 -34.26
C THR A 99 -13.47 13.52 -33.77
N LEU A 100 -13.37 13.27 -32.47
CA LEU A 100 -14.12 12.22 -31.80
C LEU A 100 -15.33 12.85 -31.11
N SER A 101 -16.52 12.37 -31.47
CA SER A 101 -17.81 12.92 -31.03
C SER A 101 -18.70 11.85 -30.39
N GLY A 102 -19.74 12.27 -29.68
CA GLY A 102 -20.61 11.36 -28.92
C GLY A 102 -19.90 10.70 -27.74
N VAL A 103 -20.00 9.38 -27.60
CA VAL A 103 -19.18 8.59 -26.67
C VAL A 103 -18.18 7.81 -27.52
N ALA A 104 -17.17 8.53 -28.00
CA ALA A 104 -16.36 8.04 -29.10
C ALA A 104 -15.57 6.78 -28.74
N THR A 105 -15.79 5.69 -29.47
CA THR A 105 -15.12 4.42 -29.21
C THR A 105 -14.05 4.15 -30.26
N VAL A 106 -12.82 3.95 -29.82
CA VAL A 106 -11.73 3.41 -30.64
C VAL A 106 -11.46 2.00 -30.18
N GLN A 107 -11.96 1.02 -30.94
CA GLN A 107 -11.71 -0.38 -30.69
C GLN A 107 -10.50 -0.83 -31.49
N THR A 108 -9.55 -1.49 -30.83
CA THR A 108 -8.39 -2.08 -31.51
C THR A 108 -8.29 -3.56 -31.20
N ASN A 109 -8.53 -4.41 -32.20
CA ASN A 109 -8.27 -5.85 -32.12
C ASN A 109 -6.91 -6.23 -32.70
N VAL A 110 -6.27 -5.29 -33.40
CA VAL A 110 -4.87 -5.33 -33.86
C VAL A 110 -4.18 -4.03 -33.47
N ASN A 111 -2.84 -4.01 -33.47
CA ASN A 111 -2.13 -2.80 -33.08
C ASN A 111 -2.42 -1.66 -34.06
N ALA A 112 -2.55 -0.45 -33.55
CA ALA A 112 -2.83 0.73 -34.35
C ALA A 112 -2.07 1.95 -33.85
N THR A 113 -1.80 2.89 -34.76
CA THR A 113 -1.24 4.21 -34.48
C THR A 113 -2.14 5.28 -35.09
N ILE A 114 -2.48 6.30 -34.31
CA ILE A 114 -3.06 7.55 -34.80
C ILE A 114 -2.00 8.63 -34.65
N SER A 115 -1.48 9.08 -35.78
CA SER A 115 -0.50 10.17 -35.92
C SER A 115 -1.17 11.49 -36.31
N ALA A 116 -2.40 11.44 -36.84
CA ALA A 116 -3.22 12.63 -37.06
C ALA A 116 -3.59 13.29 -35.71
N LEU A 117 -3.96 14.58 -35.75
CA LEU A 117 -4.40 15.31 -34.56
C LEU A 117 -5.77 14.78 -34.11
N VAL A 118 -5.91 14.36 -32.85
CA VAL A 118 -7.21 14.01 -32.27
C VAL A 118 -7.79 15.22 -31.51
N GLY A 119 -9.01 15.61 -31.86
CA GLY A 119 -9.72 16.76 -31.28
C GLY A 119 -11.17 16.45 -30.88
N GLY A 120 -11.89 17.47 -30.41
CA GLY A 120 -13.31 17.37 -30.05
C GLY A 120 -13.60 17.41 -28.55
N THR A 121 -14.89 17.43 -28.18
CA THR A 121 -15.31 17.60 -26.77
C THR A 121 -15.68 16.28 -26.08
N SER A 122 -15.89 15.21 -26.84
CA SER A 122 -16.50 13.96 -26.38
C SER A 122 -15.55 12.94 -25.74
N GLY A 123 -14.24 13.10 -25.93
CA GLY A 123 -13.22 12.22 -25.35
C GLY A 123 -12.97 10.95 -26.17
N LEU A 124 -12.24 10.00 -25.59
CA LEU A 124 -11.80 8.76 -26.23
C LEU A 124 -12.07 7.55 -25.33
N MET A 125 -12.88 6.60 -25.77
CA MET A 125 -13.00 5.29 -25.12
C MET A 125 -12.19 4.23 -25.88
N LYS A 126 -11.12 3.74 -25.26
CA LYS A 126 -10.29 2.67 -25.79
C LYS A 126 -10.85 1.31 -25.36
N THR A 127 -11.25 0.51 -26.35
CA THR A 127 -11.69 -0.89 -26.19
C THR A 127 -10.85 -1.82 -27.07
N GLY A 128 -11.11 -3.13 -27.02
CA GLY A 128 -10.33 -4.14 -27.73
C GLY A 128 -8.99 -4.43 -27.05
N THR A 129 -8.46 -5.63 -27.28
CA THR A 129 -7.32 -6.19 -26.53
C THR A 129 -5.96 -5.65 -27.00
N ALA A 130 -5.87 -5.12 -28.22
CA ALA A 130 -4.61 -4.66 -28.80
C ALA A 130 -4.22 -3.24 -28.35
N SER A 131 -3.04 -2.79 -28.80
CA SER A 131 -2.52 -1.46 -28.47
C SER A 131 -2.99 -0.38 -29.44
N LEU A 132 -3.37 0.78 -28.92
CA LEU A 132 -3.54 2.02 -29.67
C LEU A 132 -2.42 2.98 -29.29
N THR A 133 -1.66 3.46 -30.27
CA THR A 133 -0.65 4.50 -30.06
C THR A 133 -1.16 5.85 -30.53
N LEU A 134 -1.21 6.84 -29.65
CA LEU A 134 -1.41 8.25 -30.03
C LEU A 134 -0.03 8.89 -30.15
N SER A 135 0.47 9.01 -31.39
CA SER A 135 1.82 9.52 -31.63
C SER A 135 1.88 11.04 -31.80
N ASN A 136 0.73 11.67 -32.05
CA ASN A 136 0.62 13.12 -32.12
C ASN A 136 0.76 13.76 -30.74
N GLY A 137 1.71 14.70 -30.63
CA GLY A 137 2.06 15.37 -29.38
C GLY A 137 1.03 16.36 -28.84
N GLY A 138 0.06 16.76 -29.67
CA GLY A 138 -0.80 17.91 -29.43
C GLY A 138 -2.28 17.63 -29.54
N ASN A 139 -2.74 16.40 -29.26
CA ASN A 139 -4.17 16.08 -29.14
C ASN A 139 -4.92 17.09 -28.25
N THR A 140 -5.99 17.66 -28.79
CA THR A 140 -6.71 18.81 -28.19
C THR A 140 -8.06 18.46 -27.60
N TYR A 141 -8.46 17.17 -27.61
CA TYR A 141 -9.76 16.80 -27.11
C TYR A 141 -9.90 17.05 -25.60
N THR A 142 -11.07 17.51 -25.18
CA THR A 142 -11.31 17.95 -23.79
C THR A 142 -12.12 16.94 -22.96
N GLY A 143 -12.82 16.02 -23.62
CA GLY A 143 -13.58 14.96 -22.96
C GLY A 143 -12.67 13.90 -22.33
N ALA A 144 -13.26 13.01 -21.53
CA ALA A 144 -12.52 11.99 -20.79
C ALA A 144 -11.88 10.93 -21.70
N THR A 145 -10.74 10.41 -21.29
CA THR A 145 -10.12 9.21 -21.89
C THR A 145 -10.46 8.00 -21.03
N THR A 146 -11.29 7.09 -21.51
CA THR A 146 -11.71 5.87 -20.78
C THR A 146 -11.01 4.64 -21.33
N LEU A 147 -10.31 3.89 -20.47
CA LEU A 147 -9.53 2.71 -20.82
C LEU A 147 -10.26 1.45 -20.34
N LYS A 148 -11.02 0.81 -21.24
CA LYS A 148 -11.79 -0.41 -20.94
C LYS A 148 -10.98 -1.69 -21.12
N ALA A 149 -10.07 -1.71 -22.10
CA ALA A 149 -9.26 -2.89 -22.42
C ALA A 149 -8.02 -2.52 -23.25
N GLY A 150 -7.07 -3.46 -23.31
CA GLY A 150 -5.82 -3.31 -24.07
C GLY A 150 -4.95 -2.17 -23.55
N THR A 151 -4.09 -1.64 -24.41
CA THR A 151 -3.12 -0.60 -24.03
C THR A 151 -3.32 0.66 -24.87
N LEU A 152 -3.41 1.82 -24.22
CA LEU A 152 -3.20 3.11 -24.87
C LEU A 152 -1.74 3.52 -24.65
N ILE A 153 -1.00 3.78 -25.72
CA ILE A 153 0.41 4.19 -25.70
C ILE A 153 0.48 5.64 -26.16
N LEU A 154 1.06 6.50 -25.34
CA LEU A 154 1.40 7.86 -25.77
C LEU A 154 2.77 7.84 -26.46
N GLY A 155 2.89 8.42 -27.65
CA GLY A 155 4.11 8.36 -28.47
C GLY A 155 5.34 9.06 -27.86
N SER A 156 6.39 9.26 -28.65
CA SER A 156 7.61 9.94 -28.20
C SER A 156 7.60 11.47 -28.40
N ASN A 157 6.71 11.99 -29.26
CA ASN A 157 6.63 13.41 -29.64
C ASN A 157 5.69 14.26 -28.77
N VAL A 158 5.21 13.70 -27.67
CA VAL A 158 4.27 14.32 -26.73
C VAL A 158 5.03 15.19 -25.74
N ASN A 159 4.98 16.51 -25.94
CA ASN A 159 5.40 17.50 -24.94
C ASN A 159 4.32 17.57 -23.86
N PHE A 160 4.64 17.11 -22.65
CA PHE A 160 3.63 16.99 -21.60
C PHE A 160 3.53 18.22 -20.70
N GLY A 161 2.31 18.76 -20.68
CA GLY A 161 1.86 19.97 -19.99
C GLY A 161 0.47 20.40 -20.45
N THR A 162 0.08 20.11 -21.72
CA THR A 162 -1.23 20.54 -22.28
C THR A 162 -1.83 19.70 -23.44
N GLY A 163 -1.34 18.52 -23.86
CA GLY A 163 -1.97 17.91 -25.07
C GLY A 163 -1.64 16.48 -25.54
N GLY A 164 -0.94 15.62 -24.80
CA GLY A 164 -0.68 14.25 -25.32
C GLY A 164 -1.89 13.32 -25.34
N ILE A 165 -2.69 13.37 -24.27
CA ILE A 165 -3.90 12.54 -24.05
C ILE A 165 -5.15 13.41 -23.83
N GLY A 166 -5.17 14.58 -24.48
CA GLY A 166 -6.18 15.60 -24.22
C GLY A 166 -6.11 16.15 -22.79
N THR A 167 -7.12 16.94 -22.40
CA THR A 167 -7.18 17.61 -21.08
C THR A 167 -8.20 17.01 -20.11
N GLY A 168 -9.04 16.09 -20.57
CA GLY A 168 -10.08 15.48 -19.75
C GLY A 168 -9.55 14.45 -18.74
N THR A 169 -10.42 13.98 -17.85
CA THR A 169 -10.10 12.91 -16.89
C THR A 169 -9.69 11.63 -17.62
N VAL A 170 -8.67 10.94 -17.11
CA VAL A 170 -8.31 9.58 -17.53
C VAL A 170 -8.99 8.57 -16.62
N THR A 171 -9.89 7.76 -17.15
CA THR A 171 -10.64 6.73 -16.42
C THR A 171 -10.07 5.35 -16.70
N PHE A 172 -9.60 4.66 -15.66
CA PHE A 172 -9.21 3.26 -15.71
C PHE A 172 -10.41 2.37 -15.39
N ASP A 173 -10.80 1.52 -16.34
CA ASP A 173 -11.86 0.52 -16.17
C ASP A 173 -11.53 -0.78 -16.92
N GLY A 174 -10.29 -1.27 -16.73
CA GLY A 174 -9.76 -2.53 -17.24
C GLY A 174 -8.52 -2.40 -18.15
N GLY A 175 -8.24 -1.21 -18.69
CA GLY A 175 -7.14 -0.98 -19.63
C GLY A 175 -5.80 -0.54 -19.01
N THR A 176 -4.80 -0.44 -19.88
CA THR A 176 -3.45 0.05 -19.54
C THR A 176 -3.17 1.39 -20.23
N LEU A 177 -2.59 2.34 -19.50
CA LEU A 177 -1.96 3.54 -20.05
C LEU A 177 -0.43 3.39 -19.99
N SER A 178 0.21 3.54 -21.14
CA SER A 178 1.65 3.43 -21.31
C SER A 178 2.22 4.54 -22.17
N HIS A 179 3.54 4.53 -22.36
CA HIS A 179 4.28 5.54 -23.13
C HIS A 179 5.39 4.90 -23.97
N ALA A 180 5.76 5.55 -25.07
CA ALA A 180 6.93 5.24 -25.90
C ALA A 180 8.09 6.22 -25.69
N TYR A 181 8.04 6.96 -24.56
CA TYR A 181 9.00 8.02 -24.24
C TYR A 181 10.43 7.51 -24.01
N ALA A 182 11.42 8.16 -24.63
CA ALA A 182 12.83 7.83 -24.47
C ALA A 182 13.36 8.24 -23.08
N GLY A 183 14.38 7.52 -22.58
CA GLY A 183 15.01 7.81 -21.30
C GLY A 183 15.68 9.20 -21.25
N GLY A 184 15.68 9.83 -20.07
CA GLY A 184 16.33 11.12 -19.81
C GLY A 184 15.42 12.35 -19.81
N ASN A 185 14.15 12.19 -20.16
CA ASN A 185 13.15 13.26 -20.11
C ASN A 185 12.12 13.03 -18.99
N THR A 186 11.38 14.07 -18.59
CA THR A 186 10.31 13.94 -17.59
C THR A 186 8.93 13.82 -18.23
N LEU A 187 8.26 12.69 -18.01
CA LEU A 187 6.85 12.50 -18.32
C LEU A 187 5.98 13.15 -17.23
N VAL A 188 5.01 14.01 -17.59
CA VAL A 188 4.09 14.67 -16.64
C VAL A 188 2.64 14.35 -16.99
N TYR A 189 1.89 13.74 -16.07
CA TYR A 189 0.44 13.58 -16.17
C TYR A 189 -0.28 14.58 -15.29
N ALA A 190 -0.91 15.57 -15.93
CA ALA A 190 -1.69 16.61 -15.27
C ALA A 190 -3.19 16.27 -15.19
N ASN A 191 -3.68 15.37 -16.05
CA ASN A 191 -5.07 14.94 -16.07
C ASN A 191 -5.47 14.31 -14.74
N ALA A 192 -6.68 14.64 -14.26
CA ALA A 192 -7.30 13.87 -13.18
C ALA A 192 -7.41 12.40 -13.60
N ILE A 193 -7.28 11.50 -12.63
CA ILE A 193 -7.37 10.06 -12.81
C ILE A 193 -8.57 9.56 -12.01
N ASP A 194 -9.46 8.84 -12.67
CA ASP A 194 -10.53 8.09 -12.03
C ASP A 194 -10.29 6.58 -12.17
N VAL A 195 -10.31 5.85 -11.06
CA VAL A 195 -10.08 4.40 -11.04
C VAL A 195 -11.41 3.72 -10.75
N ALA A 196 -12.12 3.39 -11.82
CA ALA A 196 -13.41 2.70 -11.76
C ALA A 196 -13.23 1.26 -11.25
N ALA A 197 -14.35 0.56 -11.02
CA ALA A 197 -14.35 -0.78 -10.43
C ALA A 197 -13.51 -1.81 -11.21
N GLY A 198 -13.41 -1.68 -12.55
CA GLY A 198 -12.55 -2.53 -13.38
C GLY A 198 -11.04 -2.31 -13.15
N GLY A 199 -10.64 -1.24 -12.48
CA GLY A 199 -9.24 -0.92 -12.20
C GLY A 199 -8.44 -0.63 -13.47
N GLY A 200 -7.12 -0.71 -13.38
CA GLY A 200 -6.26 -0.61 -14.56
C GLY A 200 -4.79 -0.46 -14.24
N THR A 201 -3.98 -0.26 -15.27
CA THR A 201 -2.53 -0.17 -15.15
C THR A 201 -2.00 1.14 -15.71
N LEU A 202 -1.16 1.82 -14.95
CA LEU A 202 -0.40 2.98 -15.38
C LEU A 202 1.09 2.63 -15.33
N THR A 203 1.80 2.69 -16.45
CA THR A 203 3.25 2.50 -16.45
C THR A 203 3.96 3.86 -16.34
N ALA A 204 4.90 3.95 -15.40
CA ALA A 204 5.77 5.11 -15.27
C ALA A 204 6.94 5.00 -16.25
N SER A 205 7.48 6.15 -16.65
CA SER A 205 8.79 6.22 -17.29
C SER A 205 9.90 6.30 -16.23
N ASN A 206 11.16 6.32 -16.66
CA ASN A 206 12.28 6.47 -15.74
C ASN A 206 12.18 7.75 -14.87
N ARG A 207 11.60 8.82 -15.43
CA ARG A 207 11.19 10.00 -14.67
C ARG A 207 9.79 10.45 -14.99
N PHE A 208 8.95 10.34 -13.97
CA PHE A 208 7.52 10.51 -14.09
C PHE A 208 7.02 11.51 -13.06
N ARG A 209 5.98 12.29 -13.38
CA ARG A 209 5.26 13.15 -12.44
C ARG A 209 3.77 12.95 -12.61
N MET A 210 3.07 12.72 -11.51
CA MET A 210 1.62 12.68 -11.48
C MET A 210 1.08 13.84 -10.66
N ASN A 211 0.41 14.77 -11.34
CA ASN A 211 -0.09 16.01 -10.77
C ASN A 211 -1.63 16.01 -10.64
N GLY A 212 -2.32 15.26 -11.48
CA GLY A 212 -3.78 15.18 -11.44
C GLY A 212 -4.30 14.41 -10.22
N ALA A 213 -5.42 14.87 -9.67
CA ALA A 213 -6.08 14.21 -8.55
C ALA A 213 -6.46 12.76 -8.91
N VAL A 214 -6.36 11.85 -7.96
CA VAL A 214 -6.79 10.44 -8.12
C VAL A 214 -8.07 10.23 -7.32
N THR A 215 -9.07 9.64 -7.99
CA THR A 215 -10.37 9.27 -7.42
C THR A 215 -10.73 7.83 -7.75
N GLY A 216 -11.81 7.34 -7.15
CA GLY A 216 -12.39 6.04 -7.44
C GLY A 216 -12.02 4.97 -6.42
N ALA A 217 -12.49 3.76 -6.65
CA ALA A 217 -12.45 2.67 -5.69
C ALA A 217 -11.81 1.38 -6.24
N GLY A 218 -11.45 1.34 -7.53
CA GLY A 218 -10.81 0.17 -8.13
C GLY A 218 -9.33 0.00 -7.75
N THR A 219 -8.69 -0.98 -8.38
CA THR A 219 -7.25 -1.22 -8.24
C THR A 219 -6.48 -0.45 -9.31
N LEU A 220 -5.59 0.45 -8.90
CA LEU A 220 -4.61 1.09 -9.77
C LEU A 220 -3.27 0.36 -9.64
N ASN A 221 -2.87 -0.36 -10.68
CA ASN A 221 -1.54 -0.93 -10.79
C ASN A 221 -0.59 0.12 -11.37
N PHE A 222 0.29 0.65 -10.53
CA PHE A 222 1.29 1.63 -10.96
C PHE A 222 2.66 0.96 -11.09
N GLY A 223 3.08 0.75 -12.34
CA GLY A 223 4.34 0.11 -12.69
C GLY A 223 5.51 1.08 -12.56
N VAL A 224 6.31 0.91 -11.52
CA VAL A 224 7.52 1.72 -11.26
C VAL A 224 8.69 1.13 -12.02
N SER A 225 9.41 1.96 -12.78
CA SER A 225 10.56 1.53 -13.59
C SER A 225 11.75 2.48 -13.50
N SER A 226 11.82 3.31 -12.46
CA SER A 226 12.86 4.33 -12.34
C SER A 226 14.18 3.71 -11.86
N ASN A 227 15.17 3.61 -12.74
CA ASN A 227 16.47 3.02 -12.43
C ASN A 227 17.54 4.07 -12.05
N THR A 228 17.45 5.27 -12.61
CA THR A 228 18.37 6.39 -12.34
C THR A 228 17.67 7.60 -11.74
N GLU A 229 16.36 7.75 -11.95
CA GLU A 229 15.57 8.87 -11.47
C GLU A 229 14.46 8.45 -10.49
N ARG A 230 13.21 8.86 -10.73
CA ARG A 230 12.06 8.61 -9.82
C ARG A 230 10.73 8.94 -10.47
N SER A 231 9.67 8.41 -9.89
CA SER A 231 8.29 8.88 -10.06
C SER A 231 7.92 9.86 -8.95
N ASP A 232 7.61 11.11 -9.26
CA ASP A 232 7.10 12.11 -8.32
C ASP A 232 5.57 12.07 -8.27
N LEU A 233 4.98 11.84 -7.10
CA LEU A 233 3.54 11.97 -6.86
C LEU A 233 3.27 13.30 -6.15
N GLN A 234 2.46 14.14 -6.80
CA GLN A 234 2.31 15.57 -6.53
C GLN A 234 0.86 15.99 -6.70
N ASN A 235 -0.03 15.27 -6.03
CA ASN A 235 -1.43 15.30 -6.37
C ASN A 235 -2.33 15.04 -5.16
N ASN A 236 -3.63 15.28 -5.38
CA ASN A 236 -4.66 15.02 -4.39
C ASN A 236 -5.16 13.57 -4.48
N TRP A 237 -5.10 12.83 -3.37
CA TRP A 237 -5.58 11.46 -3.23
C TRP A 237 -6.83 11.32 -2.35
N SER A 238 -7.41 12.43 -1.87
CA SER A 238 -8.53 12.39 -0.91
C SER A 238 -9.77 11.65 -1.43
N GLY A 239 -9.95 11.57 -2.75
CA GLY A 239 -11.08 10.90 -3.39
C GLY A 239 -10.83 9.44 -3.79
N PHE A 240 -9.63 8.89 -3.55
CA PHE A 240 -9.31 7.51 -3.89
C PHE A 240 -9.42 6.60 -2.68
N THR A 241 -10.32 5.61 -2.74
CA THR A 241 -10.61 4.68 -1.64
C THR A 241 -10.19 3.24 -1.95
N GLY A 242 -9.72 3.01 -3.19
CA GLY A 242 -9.38 1.69 -3.72
C GLY A 242 -8.03 1.16 -3.28
N LYS A 243 -7.40 0.38 -4.16
CA LYS A 243 -6.08 -0.21 -3.94
C LYS A 243 -5.06 0.38 -4.90
N LEU A 244 -3.98 0.93 -4.36
CA LEU A 244 -2.79 1.32 -5.11
C LEU A 244 -1.77 0.19 -5.03
N ASN A 245 -1.47 -0.43 -6.16
CA ASN A 245 -0.46 -1.47 -6.25
C ASN A 245 0.81 -0.93 -6.92
N LEU A 246 1.87 -0.74 -6.15
CA LEU A 246 3.17 -0.29 -6.63
C LEU A 246 4.03 -1.50 -7.00
N SER A 247 4.20 -1.74 -8.29
CA SER A 247 4.96 -2.87 -8.83
C SER A 247 6.26 -2.42 -9.51
N GLY A 248 7.09 -3.38 -9.94
CA GLY A 248 8.37 -3.08 -10.60
C GLY A 248 9.47 -2.70 -9.61
N SER A 249 10.36 -1.78 -9.99
CA SER A 249 11.48 -1.35 -9.15
C SER A 249 11.82 0.11 -9.37
N GLY A 250 12.36 0.74 -8.32
CA GLY A 250 12.77 2.14 -8.37
C GLY A 250 12.19 2.97 -7.24
N VAL A 251 12.14 4.28 -7.44
CA VAL A 251 11.79 5.24 -6.42
C VAL A 251 10.50 5.96 -6.76
N VAL A 252 9.55 5.93 -5.84
CA VAL A 252 8.39 6.82 -5.79
C VAL A 252 8.68 7.89 -4.75
N ARG A 253 8.64 9.17 -5.14
CA ARG A 253 8.81 10.30 -4.24
C ARG A 253 7.48 11.02 -4.04
N LEU A 254 7.08 11.18 -2.79
CA LEU A 254 5.89 11.96 -2.41
C LEU A 254 6.29 13.42 -2.18
N GLY A 255 5.72 14.33 -2.96
CA GLY A 255 5.94 15.77 -2.85
C GLY A 255 5.10 16.43 -1.76
N VAL A 256 5.31 16.07 -0.50
CA VAL A 256 4.53 16.61 0.63
C VAL A 256 4.88 18.08 0.94
N ALA A 257 6.10 18.49 0.63
CA ALA A 257 6.46 19.89 0.42
C ALA A 257 6.59 20.15 -1.09
N ALA A 258 6.26 21.37 -1.53
CA ALA A 258 6.29 21.72 -2.94
C ALA A 258 7.67 21.45 -3.54
N LEU A 259 7.71 20.60 -4.58
CA LEU A 259 8.94 20.19 -5.28
C LEU A 259 9.47 21.25 -6.26
N GLY A 260 8.79 22.40 -6.35
CA GLY A 260 9.09 23.56 -7.19
C GLY A 260 7.93 24.56 -7.25
N SER A 261 8.12 25.70 -7.94
CA SER A 261 7.07 26.70 -8.15
C SER A 261 5.95 26.16 -9.04
N GLY A 262 4.70 26.24 -8.58
CA GLY A 262 3.50 25.94 -9.38
C GLY A 262 3.12 24.45 -9.49
N GLN A 263 3.74 23.55 -8.72
CA GLN A 263 3.35 22.13 -8.66
C GLN A 263 2.38 21.87 -7.50
N PRO A 264 1.37 20.99 -7.65
CA PRO A 264 0.52 20.62 -6.53
C PRO A 264 1.32 19.80 -5.51
N ASN A 265 0.94 19.90 -4.24
CA ASN A 265 1.52 19.02 -3.22
C ASN A 265 0.82 17.67 -3.24
N PHE A 266 1.55 16.63 -2.84
CA PHE A 266 0.92 15.44 -2.28
C PHE A 266 0.11 15.88 -1.06
N ASN A 267 -1.22 15.78 -1.16
CA ASN A 267 -2.10 16.42 -0.20
C ASN A 267 -1.99 15.78 1.20
N ALA A 268 -2.35 16.52 2.25
CA ALA A 268 -2.19 16.08 3.63
C ALA A 268 -2.97 14.79 3.98
N VAL A 269 -4.12 14.53 3.33
CA VAL A 269 -4.85 13.25 3.49
C VAL A 269 -4.02 12.10 2.92
N GLY A 270 -3.27 12.35 1.85
CA GLY A 270 -2.42 11.36 1.22
C GLY A 270 -3.16 10.07 0.91
N TRP A 271 -2.57 8.94 1.31
CA TRP A 271 -3.12 7.61 1.10
C TRP A 271 -4.00 7.12 2.25
N GLN A 272 -4.49 8.00 3.12
CA GLN A 272 -5.32 7.63 4.27
C GLN A 272 -6.54 6.77 3.92
N ASN A 273 -7.12 6.97 2.74
CA ASN A 273 -8.37 6.33 2.34
C ASN A 273 -8.17 5.04 1.52
N CYS A 274 -6.95 4.71 1.09
CA CYS A 274 -6.68 3.60 0.19
C CYS A 274 -5.80 2.52 0.84
N GLU A 275 -5.84 1.32 0.24
CA GLU A 275 -4.86 0.27 0.49
C GLU A 275 -3.63 0.54 -0.40
N VAL A 276 -2.44 0.52 0.18
CA VAL A 276 -1.17 0.69 -0.52
C VAL A 276 -0.40 -0.62 -0.44
N ASN A 277 -0.23 -1.27 -1.58
CA ASN A 277 0.51 -2.52 -1.71
C ASN A 277 1.85 -2.27 -2.41
N LEU A 278 2.96 -2.48 -1.71
CA LEU A 278 4.30 -2.47 -2.30
C LEU A 278 4.65 -3.87 -2.81
N ALA A 279 4.15 -4.21 -4.01
CA ALA A 279 4.37 -5.51 -4.64
C ALA A 279 5.77 -5.66 -5.25
N GLY A 280 6.41 -4.57 -5.66
CA GLY A 280 7.73 -4.56 -6.29
C GLY A 280 8.88 -4.19 -5.34
N SER A 281 10.10 -4.12 -5.87
CA SER A 281 11.28 -3.53 -5.20
C SER A 281 11.20 -1.99 -5.23
N VAL A 282 10.12 -1.45 -4.70
CA VAL A 282 9.80 -0.02 -4.75
C VAL A 282 10.25 0.66 -3.46
N ILE A 283 10.96 1.76 -3.62
CA ILE A 283 11.36 2.67 -2.54
C ILE A 283 10.40 3.85 -2.57
N VAL A 284 9.55 3.96 -1.54
CA VAL A 284 8.78 5.17 -1.30
C VAL A 284 9.59 6.09 -0.40
N ARG A 285 9.84 7.31 -0.88
CA ARG A 285 10.49 8.38 -0.10
C ARG A 285 9.63 9.63 -0.13
N THR A 286 9.91 10.57 0.77
CA THR A 286 9.19 11.85 0.79
C THR A 286 10.16 13.01 0.63
N GLN A 287 9.71 14.08 -0.02
CA GLN A 287 10.36 15.37 0.12
C GLN A 287 9.66 16.16 1.21
N THR A 288 10.31 16.22 2.37
CA THR A 288 9.79 16.89 3.56
C THR A 288 10.24 18.34 3.64
N ASN A 289 9.50 19.12 4.43
CA ASN A 289 9.98 20.40 4.95
C ASN A 289 10.85 20.17 6.22
N SER A 290 11.49 21.22 6.74
CA SER A 290 12.38 21.13 7.92
C SER A 290 11.67 20.79 9.23
N GLY A 291 10.36 21.04 9.34
CA GLY A 291 9.54 20.66 10.50
C GLY A 291 9.12 19.18 10.48
N GLY A 292 9.37 18.47 9.38
CA GLY A 292 8.90 17.11 9.17
C GLY A 292 7.46 17.04 8.67
N ASN A 293 7.04 15.84 8.29
CA ASN A 293 5.72 15.61 7.71
C ASN A 293 5.16 14.26 8.16
N THR A 294 3.84 14.16 8.20
CA THR A 294 3.12 12.89 8.37
C THR A 294 2.58 12.46 7.01
N VAL A 295 2.77 11.19 6.66
CA VAL A 295 2.12 10.54 5.53
C VAL A 295 1.17 9.48 6.07
N SER A 296 -0.13 9.70 5.86
CA SER A 296 -1.16 8.75 6.26
C SER A 296 -1.36 7.69 5.18
N ILE A 297 -1.46 6.43 5.59
CA ILE A 297 -1.72 5.25 4.77
C ILE A 297 -2.90 4.50 5.38
N GLY A 298 -3.92 4.24 4.59
CA GLY A 298 -5.13 3.55 5.02
C GLY A 298 -4.83 2.12 5.46
N ALA A 299 -4.24 1.33 4.59
CA ALA A 299 -3.72 0.00 4.88
C ALA A 299 -2.41 -0.21 4.12
N LEU A 300 -1.38 -0.74 4.77
CA LEU A 300 -0.06 -0.97 4.16
C LEU A 300 0.17 -2.47 4.03
N SER A 301 0.38 -2.94 2.81
CA SER A 301 0.76 -4.33 2.56
C SER A 301 1.95 -4.43 1.61
N GLY A 302 2.56 -5.61 1.53
CA GLY A 302 3.53 -5.92 0.49
C GLY A 302 4.35 -7.15 0.82
N THR A 303 4.50 -8.05 -0.13
CA THR A 303 5.28 -9.30 0.01
C THR A 303 6.73 -9.15 -0.43
N SER A 304 7.10 -8.02 -1.04
CA SER A 304 8.46 -7.76 -1.49
C SER A 304 9.36 -7.40 -0.30
N THR A 305 10.32 -8.26 0.00
CA THR A 305 11.32 -8.04 1.06
C THR A 305 12.30 -6.91 0.77
N THR A 306 12.28 -6.37 -0.45
CA THR A 306 13.14 -5.27 -0.91
C THR A 306 12.36 -3.98 -1.10
N ALA A 307 11.05 -3.98 -0.86
CA ALA A 307 10.26 -2.75 -0.80
C ALA A 307 10.67 -1.94 0.42
N LYS A 308 10.64 -0.60 0.29
CA LYS A 308 11.07 0.31 1.36
C LYS A 308 10.12 1.48 1.53
N LEU A 309 9.80 1.80 2.77
CA LEU A 309 9.40 3.15 3.18
C LEU A 309 10.61 3.84 3.80
N THR A 310 10.96 5.04 3.34
CA THR A 310 12.20 5.73 3.75
C THR A 310 11.95 7.11 4.34
N GLY A 311 12.95 7.64 5.05
CA GLY A 311 12.90 8.96 5.65
C GLY A 311 12.78 10.11 4.64
N GLY A 312 12.63 11.32 5.18
CA GLY A 312 12.42 12.54 4.40
C GLY A 312 13.69 13.07 3.77
N THR A 313 13.61 14.27 3.18
CA THR A 313 14.77 14.97 2.62
C THR A 313 15.30 16.09 3.54
N ALA A 314 14.44 16.69 4.37
CA ALA A 314 14.82 17.77 5.29
C ALA A 314 14.46 17.47 6.75
N GLY A 315 13.18 17.25 7.04
CA GLY A 315 12.67 16.85 8.35
C GLY A 315 12.19 15.41 8.38
N ALA A 316 12.01 14.87 9.59
CA ALA A 316 11.58 13.50 9.81
C ALA A 316 10.22 13.19 9.17
N VAL A 317 10.00 11.92 8.82
CA VAL A 317 8.74 11.42 8.27
C VAL A 317 8.05 10.56 9.30
N THR A 318 6.78 10.82 9.55
CA THR A 318 5.92 9.91 10.31
C THR A 318 5.02 9.16 9.35
N TRP A 319 5.20 7.85 9.24
CA TRP A 319 4.28 6.96 8.54
C TRP A 319 3.13 6.62 9.48
N SER A 320 1.95 7.18 9.25
CA SER A 320 0.75 6.90 10.04
C SER A 320 -0.09 5.85 9.31
N VAL A 321 -0.13 4.62 9.82
CA VAL A 321 -0.63 3.44 9.10
C VAL A 321 -1.83 2.84 9.82
N GLY A 322 -2.89 2.50 9.08
CA GLY A 322 -4.01 1.67 9.58
C GLY A 322 -5.37 2.37 9.59
N ALA A 323 -5.51 3.55 8.98
CA ALA A 323 -6.77 4.30 8.97
C ALA A 323 -7.96 3.56 8.31
N LYS A 324 -7.72 2.52 7.49
CA LYS A 324 -8.77 1.63 6.94
C LYS A 324 -9.17 0.50 7.88
N ASN A 325 -8.58 0.39 9.06
CA ASN A 325 -8.92 -0.63 10.05
C ASN A 325 -8.82 -2.08 9.51
N THR A 326 -7.91 -2.31 8.58
CA THR A 326 -7.71 -3.61 7.94
C THR A 326 -6.47 -4.29 8.51
N ASP A 327 -6.55 -5.61 8.70
CA ASP A 327 -5.40 -6.45 9.05
C ASP A 327 -4.48 -6.60 7.84
N THR A 328 -3.19 -6.30 8.03
CA THR A 328 -2.22 -6.28 6.94
C THR A 328 -0.83 -6.75 7.39
N SER A 329 -0.07 -7.32 6.45
CA SER A 329 1.34 -7.67 6.62
C SER A 329 2.21 -6.96 5.58
N PHE A 330 3.39 -6.51 6.02
CA PHE A 330 4.39 -5.86 5.21
C PHE A 330 5.77 -6.50 5.42
N SER A 331 6.26 -7.19 4.38
CA SER A 331 7.56 -7.86 4.36
C SER A 331 8.73 -6.94 3.98
N GLY A 332 8.44 -5.74 3.47
CA GLY A 332 9.45 -4.73 3.20
C GLY A 332 9.97 -4.06 4.47
N THR A 333 10.86 -3.08 4.30
CA THR A 333 11.51 -2.39 5.43
C THR A 333 11.06 -0.94 5.56
N ILE A 334 11.13 -0.43 6.79
CA ILE A 334 11.10 1.00 7.07
C ILE A 334 12.53 1.43 7.43
N GLU A 335 13.05 2.45 6.76
CA GLU A 335 14.44 2.89 6.90
C GLU A 335 14.52 4.41 7.07
N ASN A 336 15.61 4.89 7.67
CA ASN A 336 15.95 6.32 7.59
C ASN A 336 16.40 6.67 6.16
N ASN A 337 16.38 7.95 5.81
CA ASN A 337 17.03 8.44 4.61
C ASN A 337 18.24 9.30 5.01
N ALA A 338 19.43 8.69 4.96
CA ALA A 338 20.63 9.25 5.56
C ALA A 338 20.37 9.63 7.04
N ALA A 339 20.67 10.87 7.45
CA ALA A 339 20.43 11.36 8.80
C ALA A 339 18.96 11.70 9.11
N VAL A 340 18.08 11.71 8.10
CA VAL A 340 16.67 12.08 8.29
C VAL A 340 15.86 10.86 8.69
N GLN A 341 15.29 10.92 9.89
CA GLN A 341 14.61 9.78 10.51
C GLN A 341 13.27 9.45 9.85
N SER A 342 12.95 8.16 9.82
CA SER A 342 11.57 7.68 9.75
C SER A 342 11.02 7.43 11.16
N ARG A 343 9.71 7.58 11.31
CA ARG A 343 8.90 7.26 12.49
C ARG A 343 7.69 6.46 12.03
N LEU A 344 7.13 5.64 12.92
CA LEU A 344 5.93 4.87 12.66
C LEU A 344 4.85 5.21 13.69
N THR A 345 3.61 5.42 13.24
CA THR A 345 2.44 5.51 14.12
C THR A 345 1.39 4.54 13.61
N LYS A 346 1.11 3.49 14.38
CA LYS A 346 0.02 2.56 14.12
C LYS A 346 -1.29 3.13 14.68
N VAL A 347 -2.27 3.31 13.80
CA VAL A 347 -3.60 3.85 14.09
C VAL A 347 -4.69 2.89 13.60
N GLY A 348 -5.94 3.18 13.95
CA GLY A 348 -7.09 2.36 13.56
C GLY A 348 -7.13 0.99 14.26
N THR A 349 -8.23 0.27 14.11
CA THR A 349 -8.53 -0.93 14.89
C THR A 349 -7.95 -2.22 14.32
N GLY A 350 -7.54 -2.23 13.04
CA GLY A 350 -6.90 -3.39 12.41
C GLY A 350 -5.48 -3.64 12.93
N SER A 351 -4.86 -4.72 12.47
CA SER A 351 -3.48 -5.09 12.76
C SER A 351 -2.53 -4.71 11.63
N LEU A 352 -1.29 -4.40 12.00
CA LEU A 352 -0.16 -4.28 11.09
C LEU A 352 0.94 -5.24 11.55
N THR A 353 1.30 -6.19 10.71
CA THR A 353 2.43 -7.10 10.92
C THR A 353 3.61 -6.65 10.08
N LEU A 354 4.76 -6.42 10.73
CA LEU A 354 6.02 -6.09 10.08
C LEU A 354 6.91 -7.34 10.06
N ASP A 355 7.05 -7.95 8.89
CA ASP A 355 7.89 -9.15 8.70
C ASP A 355 9.31 -8.79 8.25
N GLY A 356 9.52 -7.57 7.74
CA GLY A 356 10.84 -7.10 7.30
C GLY A 356 11.73 -6.56 8.42
N ALA A 357 13.04 -6.53 8.17
CA ALA A 357 14.04 -5.97 9.07
C ALA A 357 14.15 -4.44 8.93
N SER A 358 13.32 -3.71 9.67
CA SER A 358 13.27 -2.26 9.65
C SER A 358 14.37 -1.64 10.52
N THR A 359 15.07 -0.63 10.01
CA THR A 359 16.28 -0.06 10.65
C THR A 359 16.15 1.41 11.04
N TYR A 360 14.95 1.99 10.90
CA TYR A 360 14.69 3.37 11.34
C TYR A 360 14.90 3.54 12.85
N THR A 361 15.22 4.77 13.24
CA THR A 361 15.57 5.11 14.64
C THR A 361 14.62 6.11 15.28
N GLY A 362 13.73 6.73 14.51
CA GLY A 362 12.69 7.59 15.06
C GLY A 362 11.58 6.76 15.69
N ALA A 363 10.94 7.32 16.72
CA ALA A 363 9.97 6.61 17.55
C ALA A 363 8.87 5.84 16.79
N THR A 364 8.48 4.73 17.38
CA THR A 364 7.33 3.91 17.01
C THR A 364 6.23 4.11 18.03
N ILE A 365 5.04 4.50 17.58
CA ILE A 365 3.86 4.71 18.44
C ILE A 365 2.76 3.76 18.02
N VAL A 366 2.19 3.01 18.96
CA VAL A 366 0.94 2.25 18.76
C VAL A 366 -0.16 3.01 19.46
N SER A 367 -0.99 3.71 18.68
CA SER A 367 -2.10 4.50 19.21
C SER A 367 -3.41 3.69 19.29
N ALA A 368 -3.58 2.71 18.41
CA ALA A 368 -4.75 1.82 18.38
C ALA A 368 -4.49 0.55 17.54
N GLY A 369 -5.37 -0.45 17.70
CA GLY A 369 -5.31 -1.73 16.97
C GLY A 369 -4.15 -2.59 17.43
N ALA A 370 -3.51 -3.34 16.52
CA ALA A 370 -2.34 -4.14 16.87
C ALA A 370 -1.13 -3.84 15.97
N LEU A 371 0.07 -3.82 16.55
CA LEU A 371 1.34 -3.84 15.84
C LEU A 371 2.11 -5.11 16.22
N TYR A 372 2.29 -6.02 15.26
CA TYR A 372 3.10 -7.22 15.41
C TYR A 372 4.43 -7.03 14.69
N VAL A 373 5.55 -7.27 15.37
CA VAL A 373 6.90 -7.25 14.81
C VAL A 373 7.38 -8.69 14.72
N ASN A 374 7.34 -9.27 13.52
CA ASN A 374 7.87 -10.62 13.24
C ASN A 374 9.28 -10.56 12.65
N GLY A 375 9.62 -9.48 11.96
CA GLY A 375 10.96 -9.18 11.50
C GLY A 375 11.79 -8.51 12.59
N SER A 376 12.28 -7.30 12.30
CA SER A 376 12.98 -6.51 13.33
C SER A 376 12.66 -5.02 13.26
N LEU A 377 12.77 -4.37 14.40
CA LEU A 377 12.89 -2.92 14.52
C LEU A 377 14.31 -2.58 15.00
N GLY A 378 14.88 -1.51 14.46
CA GLY A 378 16.17 -0.96 14.91
C GLY A 378 16.13 -0.46 16.35
N ALA A 379 17.13 0.35 16.73
CA ALA A 379 17.16 1.02 18.03
C ALA A 379 16.15 2.19 18.09
N THR A 380 14.86 1.86 17.95
CA THR A 380 13.73 2.78 18.04
C THR A 380 13.03 2.62 19.38
N ALA A 381 12.65 3.73 20.00
CA ALA A 381 11.78 3.71 21.17
C ALA A 381 10.34 3.39 20.72
N VAL A 382 9.71 2.41 21.38
CA VAL A 382 8.32 2.02 21.16
C VAL A 382 7.45 2.51 22.32
N SER A 383 6.42 3.31 22.02
CA SER A 383 5.37 3.70 22.96
C SER A 383 4.05 3.04 22.55
N VAL A 384 3.45 2.27 23.45
CA VAL A 384 2.16 1.63 23.22
C VAL A 384 1.13 2.39 24.05
N ASP A 385 0.46 3.33 23.40
CA ASP A 385 -0.48 4.26 24.02
C ASP A 385 -1.92 3.72 24.01
N GLY A 386 -2.23 2.86 23.03
CA GLY A 386 -3.50 2.15 22.93
C GLY A 386 -3.40 0.97 21.97
N GLY A 387 -4.12 -0.11 22.28
CA GLY A 387 -4.11 -1.34 21.48
C GLY A 387 -3.12 -2.41 21.97
N THR A 388 -2.58 -3.19 21.05
CA THR A 388 -1.69 -4.33 21.32
C THR A 388 -0.35 -4.17 20.60
N PHE A 389 0.75 -4.44 21.30
CA PHE A 389 2.08 -4.61 20.71
C PHE A 389 2.59 -6.02 20.95
N GLY A 390 3.22 -6.62 19.94
CA GLY A 390 3.61 -8.02 19.96
C GLY A 390 4.45 -8.46 18.77
N GLY A 391 4.40 -9.76 18.47
CA GLY A 391 5.05 -10.39 17.32
C GLY A 391 6.17 -11.36 17.72
N THR A 392 6.79 -12.01 16.74
CA THR A 392 7.81 -13.05 16.95
C THR A 392 9.26 -12.60 16.72
N GLY A 393 9.47 -11.29 16.60
CA GLY A 393 10.70 -10.70 16.08
C GLY A 393 11.58 -10.06 17.15
N THR A 394 12.43 -9.14 16.70
CA THR A 394 13.37 -8.40 17.56
C THR A 394 13.10 -6.90 17.58
N VAL A 395 13.26 -6.25 18.73
CA VAL A 395 13.15 -4.80 18.89
C VAL A 395 14.43 -4.28 19.52
N GLY A 396 15.16 -3.44 18.79
CA GLY A 396 16.47 -2.95 19.22
C GLY A 396 16.45 -1.87 20.31
N GLY A 397 15.30 -1.21 20.54
CA GLY A 397 15.17 -0.11 21.49
C GLY A 397 14.20 -0.39 22.65
N ASP A 398 14.03 0.61 23.49
CA ASP A 398 13.17 0.54 24.68
C ASP A 398 11.69 0.44 24.30
N VAL A 399 10.93 -0.38 25.04
CA VAL A 399 9.48 -0.52 24.89
C VAL A 399 8.79 -0.04 26.17
N THR A 400 7.87 0.90 26.03
CA THR A 400 6.97 1.33 27.11
C THR A 400 5.52 1.05 26.75
N VAL A 401 4.83 0.34 27.63
CA VAL A 401 3.40 0.01 27.49
C VAL A 401 2.63 0.82 28.52
N ASN A 402 1.88 1.80 28.02
CA ASN A 402 1.09 2.71 28.83
C ASN A 402 -0.24 2.03 29.19
N ALA A 403 -1.38 2.58 28.77
CA ALA A 403 -2.70 1.99 28.98
C ALA A 403 -3.07 1.00 27.87
N ALA A 404 -2.20 0.01 27.62
CA ALA A 404 -2.29 -0.89 26.47
C ALA A 404 -1.85 -2.33 26.79
N THR A 405 -1.96 -3.21 25.79
CA THR A 405 -1.61 -4.62 25.89
C THR A 405 -0.26 -4.91 25.25
N PHE A 406 0.59 -5.67 25.95
CA PHE A 406 1.72 -6.38 25.38
C PHE A 406 1.32 -7.85 25.23
N ALA A 407 1.32 -8.39 24.02
CA ALA A 407 1.04 -9.80 23.75
C ALA A 407 2.22 -10.36 22.95
N ALA A 408 3.06 -11.19 23.56
CA ALA A 408 4.21 -11.73 22.85
C ALA A 408 3.76 -12.70 21.73
N GLY A 409 4.53 -12.78 20.64
CA GLY A 409 4.30 -13.74 19.57
C GLY A 409 3.17 -13.39 18.58
N ALA A 410 2.94 -14.34 17.67
CA ALA A 410 1.73 -14.46 16.85
C ALA A 410 0.76 -15.52 17.45
N SER A 411 0.92 -15.79 18.76
CA SER A 411 0.01 -16.54 19.63
C SER A 411 -0.07 -18.06 19.40
N PRO A 412 0.66 -18.91 20.16
CA PRO A 412 1.75 -18.54 21.07
C PRO A 412 3.03 -18.15 20.32
N GLY A 413 3.88 -17.31 20.92
CA GLY A 413 5.26 -17.15 20.46
C GLY A 413 6.17 -16.24 21.28
N SER A 414 7.40 -16.03 20.84
CA SER A 414 8.38 -15.23 21.60
C SER A 414 8.84 -13.95 20.92
N ILE A 415 9.08 -12.91 21.71
CA ILE A 415 9.64 -11.64 21.24
C ILE A 415 10.91 -11.29 22.01
N GLU A 416 11.91 -10.75 21.31
CA GLU A 416 13.18 -10.35 21.90
C GLU A 416 13.34 -8.82 21.86
N LEU A 417 13.66 -8.25 23.02
CA LEU A 417 13.89 -6.83 23.24
C LEU A 417 15.35 -6.61 23.65
N ALA A 418 16.11 -5.84 22.88
CA ALA A 418 17.46 -5.46 23.26
C ALA A 418 17.46 -4.29 24.29
N GLY A 419 16.36 -3.54 24.37
CA GLY A 419 16.21 -2.41 25.29
C GLY A 419 15.48 -2.76 26.60
N ASN A 420 15.13 -1.71 27.34
CA ASN A 420 14.30 -1.79 28.54
C ASN A 420 12.85 -2.15 28.18
N LEU A 421 12.16 -2.83 29.10
CA LEU A 421 10.70 -3.00 29.04
C LEU A 421 10.06 -2.33 30.26
N ASN A 422 9.18 -1.36 30.00
CA ASN A 422 8.39 -0.69 31.03
C ASN A 422 6.90 -1.00 30.84
N LEU A 423 6.37 -1.86 31.71
CA LEU A 423 4.94 -2.16 31.81
C LEU A 423 4.34 -1.28 32.91
N THR A 424 3.63 -0.21 32.53
CA THR A 424 3.05 0.72 33.51
C THR A 424 1.89 0.10 34.30
N ALA A 425 1.43 0.77 35.36
CA ALA A 425 0.29 0.31 36.17
C ALA A 425 -1.01 0.08 35.39
N ALA A 426 -1.19 0.76 34.25
CA ALA A 426 -2.37 0.63 33.40
C ALA A 426 -2.20 -0.41 32.27
N SER A 427 -1.03 -1.04 32.17
CA SER A 427 -0.73 -1.99 31.11
C SER A 427 -1.28 -3.39 31.42
N THR A 428 -1.43 -4.19 30.36
CA THR A 428 -1.69 -5.63 30.47
C THR A 428 -0.59 -6.40 29.74
N ALA A 429 0.07 -7.34 30.42
CA ALA A 429 0.85 -8.39 29.77
C ALA A 429 -0.06 -9.59 29.51
N ALA A 430 -0.34 -9.90 28.25
CA ALA A 430 -1.11 -11.07 27.83
C ALA A 430 -0.14 -12.20 27.47
N ILE A 431 -0.37 -13.37 28.06
CA ILE A 431 0.43 -14.58 27.87
C ILE A 431 -0.50 -15.74 27.53
N GLU A 432 -0.24 -16.40 26.42
CA GLU A 432 -0.92 -17.61 25.98
C GLU A 432 -0.11 -18.86 26.29
N LEU A 433 -0.80 -19.90 26.78
CA LEU A 433 -0.25 -21.22 27.02
C LEU A 433 -1.01 -22.23 26.14
N ALA A 434 -0.29 -22.88 25.23
CA ALA A 434 -0.83 -23.87 24.28
C ALA A 434 -0.13 -25.25 24.38
N GLY A 435 0.91 -25.36 25.20
CA GLY A 435 1.76 -26.53 25.35
C GLY A 435 2.88 -26.24 26.35
N THR A 436 3.74 -27.25 26.59
CA THR A 436 4.88 -27.14 27.53
C THR A 436 6.23 -27.00 26.84
N ASP A 437 6.29 -27.33 25.55
CA ASP A 437 7.54 -27.27 24.79
C ASP A 437 7.87 -25.82 24.45
N PHE A 438 9.15 -25.48 24.48
CA PHE A 438 9.60 -24.15 24.09
C PHE A 438 10.99 -24.21 23.45
N ILE A 439 11.08 -23.64 22.27
CA ILE A 439 12.34 -23.30 21.59
C ILE A 439 12.17 -21.88 21.05
N LEU A 440 13.09 -20.98 21.42
CA LEU A 440 13.05 -19.57 21.01
C LEU A 440 13.04 -19.47 19.47
N ASN A 441 12.07 -18.74 18.92
CA ASN A 441 11.85 -18.52 17.49
C ASN A 441 11.55 -19.82 16.69
N ASP A 442 10.99 -20.85 17.33
CA ASP A 442 10.63 -22.14 16.69
C ASP A 442 9.37 -22.75 17.32
N THR A 443 9.46 -23.94 17.95
CA THR A 443 8.31 -24.64 18.54
C THR A 443 7.96 -24.03 19.89
N GLU A 444 7.19 -22.95 19.84
CA GLU A 444 6.78 -22.17 21.00
C GLU A 444 5.40 -22.66 21.48
N GLY A 445 5.38 -23.43 22.56
CA GLY A 445 4.13 -23.87 23.18
C GLY A 445 3.47 -22.80 24.06
N TYR A 446 4.14 -21.69 24.32
CA TYR A 446 3.63 -20.58 25.12
C TYR A 446 4.38 -19.29 24.81
N ASP A 447 3.79 -18.17 25.22
CA ASP A 447 4.34 -16.84 25.03
C ASP A 447 5.57 -16.57 25.90
N ARG A 448 6.59 -15.93 25.31
CA ARG A 448 7.78 -15.48 26.05
C ARG A 448 8.26 -14.10 25.63
N ILE A 449 8.68 -13.33 26.61
CA ILE A 449 9.40 -12.07 26.42
C ILE A 449 10.86 -12.26 26.82
N LYS A 450 11.81 -11.97 25.94
CA LYS A 450 13.25 -12.00 26.24
C LYS A 450 13.82 -10.60 26.24
N LEU A 451 14.47 -10.18 27.32
CA LEU A 451 15.27 -8.96 27.37
C LEU A 451 16.74 -9.35 27.22
N SER A 452 17.33 -9.09 26.04
CA SER A 452 18.66 -9.60 25.66
C SER A 452 19.78 -8.56 25.70
N GLY A 453 19.46 -7.29 25.98
CA GLY A 453 20.43 -6.20 26.06
C GLY A 453 21.54 -6.40 27.11
N ALA A 454 22.52 -5.49 27.10
CA ALA A 454 23.49 -5.41 28.18
C ALA A 454 22.87 -4.69 29.40
N ALA A 455 22.60 -5.44 30.46
CA ALA A 455 21.98 -4.96 31.71
C ALA A 455 20.65 -4.19 31.52
N PRO A 456 19.65 -4.76 30.82
CA PRO A 456 18.36 -4.11 30.60
C PRO A 456 17.57 -4.04 31.91
N THR A 457 16.62 -3.11 31.96
CA THR A 457 15.68 -3.00 33.07
C THR A 457 14.29 -3.47 32.64
N LEU A 458 13.74 -4.44 33.39
CA LEU A 458 12.32 -4.75 33.39
C LEU A 458 11.65 -3.96 34.52
N THR A 459 10.72 -3.07 34.17
CA THR A 459 9.89 -2.35 35.13
C THR A 459 8.46 -2.88 35.08
N LEU A 460 8.01 -3.46 36.19
CA LEU A 460 6.63 -3.88 36.41
C LEU A 460 5.95 -2.87 37.34
N GLY A 461 5.28 -1.89 36.76
CA GLY A 461 4.61 -0.80 37.49
C GLY A 461 3.31 -1.21 38.19
N GLY A 462 3.03 -2.50 38.35
CA GLY A 462 1.74 -2.99 38.85
C GLY A 462 0.66 -3.14 37.76
N GLY A 463 1.05 -3.43 36.51
CA GLY A 463 0.10 -3.79 35.44
C GLY A 463 -0.49 -5.19 35.64
N VAL A 464 -1.52 -5.53 34.84
CA VAL A 464 -2.20 -6.82 34.89
C VAL A 464 -1.38 -7.89 34.15
N LEU A 465 -1.27 -9.08 34.73
CA LEU A 465 -0.86 -10.30 34.02
C LEU A 465 -2.13 -11.08 33.65
N SER A 466 -2.37 -11.25 32.34
CA SER A 466 -3.52 -11.97 31.80
C SER A 466 -3.05 -13.27 31.17
N ILE A 467 -3.62 -14.40 31.60
CA ILE A 467 -3.29 -15.73 31.08
C ILE A 467 -4.46 -16.28 30.26
N SER A 468 -4.16 -16.81 29.08
CA SER A 468 -5.12 -17.53 28.24
C SER A 468 -4.59 -18.93 27.93
N LEU A 469 -5.46 -19.94 28.01
CA LEU A 469 -5.14 -21.29 27.54
C LEU A 469 -5.71 -21.46 26.13
N THR A 470 -4.87 -21.78 25.16
CA THR A 470 -5.25 -21.91 23.75
C THR A 470 -5.01 -23.33 23.25
N ASN A 471 -5.44 -23.65 22.02
CA ASN A 471 -5.28 -24.98 21.40
C ASN A 471 -5.81 -26.15 22.25
N ALA A 472 -6.87 -25.92 23.02
CA ALA A 472 -7.44 -26.87 23.98
C ALA A 472 -6.42 -27.38 25.02
N PHE A 473 -5.37 -26.61 25.29
CA PHE A 473 -4.37 -26.92 26.31
C PHE A 473 -5.01 -26.91 27.70
N ALA A 474 -4.65 -27.92 28.51
CA ALA A 474 -5.05 -28.04 29.89
C ALA A 474 -3.81 -28.11 30.77
N LEU A 475 -3.84 -27.36 31.87
CA LEU A 475 -2.77 -27.39 32.86
C LEU A 475 -2.74 -28.74 33.59
N ALA A 476 -1.55 -29.32 33.67
CA ALA A 476 -1.25 -30.50 34.46
C ALA A 476 -0.35 -30.13 35.65
N ALA A 477 -0.25 -31.03 36.64
CA ALA A 477 0.63 -30.84 37.79
C ALA A 477 2.11 -30.81 37.39
N ASN A 478 2.91 -30.02 38.13
CA ASN A 478 4.36 -29.88 37.97
C ASN A 478 4.81 -29.30 36.62
N GLN A 479 4.00 -28.45 36.01
CA GLN A 479 4.40 -27.69 34.82
C GLN A 479 5.06 -26.39 35.22
N VAL A 480 6.05 -25.95 34.43
CA VAL A 480 6.72 -24.65 34.58
C VAL A 480 6.82 -24.00 33.20
N PHE A 481 6.43 -22.74 33.10
CA PHE A 481 6.42 -21.93 31.88
C PHE A 481 7.28 -20.70 32.09
N GLY A 482 8.28 -20.47 31.23
CA GLY A 482 9.17 -19.31 31.34
C GLY A 482 8.68 -18.13 30.53
N ILE A 483 8.01 -17.16 31.17
CA ILE A 483 7.28 -16.10 30.47
C ILE A 483 8.10 -14.82 30.27
N VAL A 484 9.07 -14.55 31.14
CA VAL A 484 10.02 -13.44 30.95
C VAL A 484 11.43 -13.89 31.28
N GLN A 485 12.29 -13.86 30.27
CA GLN A 485 13.71 -14.17 30.36
C GLN A 485 14.53 -12.88 30.36
N LEU A 486 15.40 -12.72 31.34
CA LEU A 486 16.25 -11.56 31.55
C LEU A 486 17.72 -11.95 31.31
N ALA A 487 18.45 -11.11 30.57
CA ALA A 487 19.89 -11.27 30.42
C ALA A 487 20.64 -11.13 31.76
N ASP A 488 21.84 -11.70 31.84
CA ASP A 488 22.72 -11.56 33.00
C ASP A 488 22.95 -10.08 33.35
N GLY A 489 22.84 -9.75 34.63
CA GLY A 489 22.97 -8.38 35.12
C GLY A 489 21.76 -7.47 34.86
N ALA A 490 20.69 -7.99 34.24
CA ALA A 490 19.43 -7.27 34.13
C ALA A 490 18.83 -6.94 35.51
N THR A 491 18.13 -5.81 35.58
CA THR A 491 17.43 -5.38 36.78
C THR A 491 15.93 -5.55 36.60
N ARG A 492 15.26 -6.28 37.51
CA ARG A 492 13.80 -6.23 37.61
C ARG A 492 13.39 -5.31 38.76
N THR A 493 12.42 -4.44 38.51
CA THR A 493 11.78 -3.62 39.54
C THR A 493 10.26 -3.84 39.54
N GLY A 494 9.66 -3.83 40.73
CA GLY A 494 8.23 -4.00 40.93
C GLY A 494 7.71 -5.43 40.64
N THR A 495 6.39 -5.54 40.57
CA THR A 495 5.65 -6.79 40.35
C THR A 495 4.38 -6.52 39.54
N PHE A 496 3.72 -7.56 39.05
CA PHE A 496 2.37 -7.44 38.52
C PHE A 496 1.35 -7.11 39.63
N ALA A 497 0.20 -6.54 39.26
CA ALA A 497 -0.88 -6.22 40.18
C ALA A 497 -1.33 -7.45 40.98
N GLY A 498 -1.37 -7.33 42.31
CA GLY A 498 -1.83 -8.40 43.20
C GLY A 498 -0.88 -9.61 43.33
N LEU A 499 0.22 -9.65 42.57
CA LEU A 499 1.18 -10.74 42.55
C LEU A 499 2.50 -10.30 43.19
N LEU A 500 2.48 -10.00 44.49
CA LEU A 500 3.55 -9.27 45.17
C LEU A 500 4.78 -10.12 45.54
N GLU A 501 4.64 -11.45 45.55
CA GLU A 501 5.66 -12.37 46.05
C GLU A 501 5.67 -13.68 45.25
N ASP A 502 6.77 -14.42 45.35
CA ASP A 502 6.88 -15.77 44.81
C ASP A 502 5.81 -16.67 45.45
N GLY A 503 5.09 -17.42 44.62
CA GLY A 503 3.98 -18.27 45.03
C GLY A 503 2.63 -17.55 45.12
N ALA A 504 2.52 -16.29 44.67
CA ALA A 504 1.23 -15.66 44.49
C ALA A 504 0.37 -16.43 43.45
N LEU A 505 -0.92 -16.60 43.75
CA LEU A 505 -1.88 -17.25 42.86
C LEU A 505 -2.24 -16.31 41.71
N VAL A 506 -1.92 -16.73 40.48
CA VAL A 506 -2.29 -16.02 39.25
C VAL A 506 -3.76 -16.28 38.92
N GLY A 507 -4.21 -17.52 39.09
CA GLY A 507 -5.61 -17.90 38.90
C GLY A 507 -5.82 -19.41 38.93
N ASN A 508 -7.08 -19.83 38.89
CA ASN A 508 -7.47 -21.23 38.72
C ASN A 508 -7.97 -21.46 37.29
N PHE A 509 -7.39 -22.43 36.59
CA PHE A 509 -7.71 -22.74 35.20
C PHE A 509 -8.09 -24.21 35.09
N GLY A 510 -9.39 -24.48 34.98
CA GLY A 510 -9.91 -25.85 34.85
C GLY A 510 -9.67 -26.72 36.08
N GLY A 511 -9.63 -26.12 37.29
CA GLY A 511 -9.36 -26.82 38.55
C GLY A 511 -7.90 -26.79 38.98
N THR A 512 -6.98 -26.42 38.08
CA THR A 512 -5.54 -26.31 38.38
C THR A 512 -5.17 -24.87 38.74
N ASP A 513 -4.58 -24.67 39.91
CA ASP A 513 -4.02 -23.38 40.31
C ASP A 513 -2.69 -23.12 39.60
N LEU A 514 -2.56 -21.91 39.05
CA LEU A 514 -1.34 -21.41 38.42
C LEU A 514 -0.73 -20.32 39.31
N PHE A 515 0.54 -20.49 39.63
CA PHE A 515 1.31 -19.59 40.49
C PHE A 515 2.42 -18.90 39.71
N ILE A 516 2.97 -17.82 40.26
CA ILE A 516 4.10 -17.08 39.70
C ILE A 516 5.33 -17.18 40.60
N SER A 517 6.52 -17.28 40.01
CA SER A 517 7.79 -17.04 40.67
C SER A 517 8.57 -16.00 39.88
N TYR A 518 9.12 -15.05 40.61
CA TYR A 518 10.04 -14.03 40.14
C TYR A 518 11.50 -14.38 40.46
N SER A 519 11.76 -15.59 40.95
CA SER A 519 13.11 -16.09 41.22
C SER A 519 13.53 -17.16 40.22
N GLY A 520 12.78 -17.29 39.12
CA GLY A 520 12.99 -18.31 38.11
C GLY A 520 14.34 -18.18 37.40
N ASN A 521 14.70 -19.24 36.69
CA ASN A 521 15.86 -19.25 35.80
C ASN A 521 15.51 -20.00 34.51
N ILE A 522 15.64 -19.31 33.38
CA ILE A 522 15.22 -19.69 32.04
C ILE A 522 16.44 -19.66 31.12
N ALA A 523 16.63 -20.73 30.36
CA ALA A 523 17.56 -20.75 29.24
C ALA A 523 16.81 -20.68 27.89
N ASP A 524 17.56 -20.41 26.82
CA ASP A 524 17.02 -20.41 25.45
C ASP A 524 16.50 -21.80 25.03
N THR A 525 17.06 -22.86 25.64
CA THR A 525 16.62 -24.25 25.47
C THR A 525 16.53 -24.95 26.82
N GLY A 526 15.65 -25.95 26.93
CA GLY A 526 15.47 -26.76 28.14
C GLY A 526 14.37 -26.26 29.07
N THR A 527 14.16 -26.99 30.16
CA THR A 527 13.05 -26.74 31.09
C THR A 527 13.37 -25.56 32.03
N PRO A 528 12.48 -24.55 32.14
CA PRO A 528 12.61 -23.49 33.13
C PRO A 528 12.67 -24.04 34.56
N THR A 529 13.39 -23.36 35.44
CA THR A 529 13.48 -23.70 36.87
C THR A 529 12.83 -22.61 37.73
N LEU A 530 12.26 -23.01 38.87
CA LEU A 530 11.52 -22.10 39.76
C LEU A 530 12.40 -21.11 40.53
N THR A 531 13.69 -21.43 40.67
CA THR A 531 14.66 -20.72 41.50
C THR A 531 16.00 -20.66 40.79
N GLY A 532 16.84 -19.68 41.13
CA GLY A 532 18.24 -19.63 40.70
C GLY A 532 18.58 -18.42 39.81
N GLY A 533 17.61 -17.54 39.57
CA GLY A 533 17.79 -16.33 38.77
C GLY A 533 16.80 -15.24 39.17
N ASN A 534 16.53 -14.33 38.24
CA ASN A 534 15.58 -13.23 38.38
C ASN A 534 14.48 -13.26 37.29
N ASP A 535 14.38 -14.37 36.56
CA ASP A 535 13.38 -14.58 35.52
C ASP A 535 11.98 -14.76 36.11
N ILE A 536 10.97 -14.59 35.26
CA ILE A 536 9.58 -14.77 35.64
C ILE A 536 9.05 -16.06 35.03
N VAL A 537 8.63 -16.97 35.91
CA VAL A 537 8.04 -18.25 35.53
C VAL A 537 6.65 -18.41 36.12
N LEU A 538 5.79 -19.10 35.40
CA LEU A 538 4.51 -19.60 35.89
C LEU A 538 4.64 -21.08 36.19
N TYR A 539 3.94 -21.57 37.22
CA TYR A 539 4.03 -22.98 37.56
C TYR A 539 2.76 -23.51 38.22
N THR A 540 2.56 -24.82 38.08
CA THR A 540 1.50 -25.56 38.78
C THR A 540 2.13 -26.44 39.85
N VAL A 541 1.47 -26.54 41.00
CA VAL A 541 1.86 -27.48 42.06
C VAL A 541 1.05 -28.76 41.93
N PRO A 542 1.52 -29.89 42.49
CA PRO A 542 0.68 -31.06 42.65
C PRO A 542 -0.60 -30.70 43.38
N GLU A 543 -1.76 -31.21 42.92
CA GLU A 543 -2.97 -31.15 43.72
C GLU A 543 -2.65 -31.70 45.12
N PRO A 544 -3.07 -31.02 46.20
CA PRO A 544 -2.91 -31.59 47.52
C PRO A 544 -3.72 -32.89 47.54
N ARG A 545 -3.05 -34.04 47.51
CA ARG A 545 -3.62 -35.26 48.10
C ARG A 545 -4.12 -34.80 49.46
N ALA A 546 -5.40 -35.01 49.77
CA ALA A 546 -6.18 -34.38 50.85
C ALA A 546 -5.59 -34.42 52.30
N ALA A 547 -4.32 -34.76 52.49
CA ALA A 547 -3.59 -34.85 53.75
C ALA A 547 -2.50 -33.75 53.97
N ALA A 548 -2.19 -32.88 53.00
CA ALA A 548 -1.05 -31.94 53.13
C ALA A 548 -1.38 -30.52 53.67
N LEU A 549 -2.66 -30.16 53.83
CA LEU A 549 -3.06 -28.83 54.35
C LEU A 549 -2.64 -28.56 55.81
N GLY A 550 -2.20 -29.58 56.56
CA GLY A 550 -1.74 -29.40 57.95
C GLY A 550 -0.25 -29.09 58.12
N ALA A 551 0.60 -29.37 57.11
CA ALA A 551 2.05 -29.41 57.34
C ALA A 551 2.79 -28.09 57.04
N ILE A 552 2.36 -27.33 56.03
CA ILE A 552 3.07 -26.10 55.61
C ILE A 552 2.73 -24.91 56.53
N GLY A 553 1.47 -24.80 56.97
CA GLY A 553 1.07 -23.80 57.98
C GLY A 553 1.75 -23.99 59.35
N LEU A 554 2.02 -25.25 59.74
CA LEU A 554 2.62 -25.56 61.04
C LEU A 554 4.16 -25.38 61.05
N LEU A 555 4.84 -25.60 59.92
CA LEU A 555 6.30 -25.38 59.81
C LEU A 555 6.68 -23.89 59.87
N MET A 556 5.80 -22.98 59.41
CA MET A 556 6.03 -21.53 59.52
C MET A 556 5.67 -20.97 60.91
N LEU A 557 4.74 -21.59 61.64
CA LEU A 557 4.42 -21.22 63.04
C LEU A 557 5.46 -21.71 64.05
N LEU A 558 6.16 -22.82 63.77
CA LEU A 558 7.16 -23.40 64.68
C LEU A 558 8.53 -22.72 64.64
N ARG A 559 8.83 -21.87 63.65
CA ARG A 559 10.13 -21.18 63.55
C ARG A 559 10.20 -19.85 64.32
N ARG A 560 9.10 -19.42 64.99
CA ARG A 560 9.02 -18.12 65.68
C ARG A 560 9.23 -18.13 67.20
N ARG A 561 9.72 -19.22 67.79
CA ARG A 561 10.12 -19.22 69.21
C ARG A 561 11.40 -20.01 69.48
N ARG A 562 12.50 -19.29 69.69
CA ARG A 562 13.30 -19.35 70.94
C ARG A 562 14.29 -18.18 71.03
N PRO A 563 14.41 -17.54 72.20
CA PRO A 563 15.29 -16.41 72.43
C PRO A 563 16.68 -16.86 72.91
N LEU A 564 17.70 -16.05 72.61
CA LEU A 564 18.75 -15.64 73.55
C LEU A 564 18.95 -14.13 73.40
#